data_AF-A0A7R9DW95-F1
#
_entry.id   AF-A0A7R9DW95-F1
#
_cell.length_a   1.000
_cell.length_b   1.000
_cell.length_c   1.000
_cell.angle_alpha   90.00
_cell.angle_beta   90.00
_cell.angle_gamma   90.00
#
_symmetry.space_group_name_H-M   'P 1'
#
loop_
_entity.id
_entity.type
_entity.pdbx_description
1 polymer ?
#
loop_
_entity_poly.entity_id
_entity_poly.type
_entity_poly.pdbx_seq_one_letter_code
_entity_poly.pdbx_strand_id
1 'polypeptide(L)'
;MCTLPILSVEYEATLNDDEESSARQIVRHVCVALKRYLESHLCVKAEQLRRTQFRETGGHMERSAPPIKKLQENIHTVMDLMPFRSHWEPVDELFRLGGVSLLLQIVAFAYEWNYSG
;
A
#
# COMPACT_ATOMS: atom_id res chain seq x y z
N MET A 1 6.88 -19.89 -6.08
CA MET A 1 5.64 -20.53 -5.59
C MET A 1 4.63 -19.41 -5.35
N CYS A 2 3.60 -19.28 -6.19
CA CYS A 2 2.62 -18.20 -6.07
C CYS A 2 1.70 -18.51 -4.88
N THR A 3 1.54 -17.57 -3.95
CA THR A 3 0.69 -17.77 -2.76
C THR A 3 -0.80 -17.78 -3.09
N LEU A 4 -1.19 -17.34 -4.29
CA LEU A 4 -2.57 -17.36 -4.77
C LEU A 4 -2.63 -17.94 -6.19
N PRO A 5 -3.18 -19.15 -6.37
CA PRO A 5 -3.30 -19.80 -7.69
C PRO A 5 -4.07 -18.97 -8.71
N ILE A 6 -5.06 -18.18 -8.27
CA ILE A 6 -5.85 -17.27 -9.14
C ILE A 6 -5.01 -16.19 -9.84
N LEU A 7 -3.80 -15.91 -9.35
CA LEU A 7 -2.89 -14.94 -9.96
C LEU A 7 -1.86 -15.61 -10.89
N SER A 8 -1.91 -16.94 -11.05
CA SER A 8 -0.98 -17.70 -11.88
C SER A 8 -1.58 -17.88 -13.28
N VAL A 9 -0.98 -17.23 -14.28
CA VAL A 9 -1.35 -17.34 -15.70
C VAL A 9 -1.25 -18.78 -16.23
N GLU A 10 -0.43 -19.63 -15.59
CA GLU A 10 -0.18 -21.02 -15.98
C GLU A 10 -1.13 -22.04 -15.32
N TYR A 11 -1.96 -21.63 -14.35
CA TYR A 11 -2.83 -22.54 -13.61
C TYR A 11 -4.23 -22.57 -14.21
N GLU A 12 -4.40 -23.26 -15.34
CA GLU A 12 -5.70 -23.68 -15.88
C GLU A 12 -6.31 -24.84 -15.06
N ALA A 13 -6.16 -24.86 -13.73
CA ALA A 13 -7.04 -25.73 -12.96
C ALA A 13 -8.39 -25.04 -12.90
N THR A 14 -9.43 -25.75 -13.32
CA THR A 14 -10.83 -25.37 -13.13
C THR A 14 -11.09 -25.24 -11.63
N LEU A 15 -10.80 -24.08 -11.06
CA LEU A 15 -11.18 -23.74 -9.69
C LEU A 15 -12.71 -23.83 -9.63
N ASN A 16 -13.23 -24.48 -8.59
CA ASN A 16 -14.67 -24.43 -8.35
C ASN A 16 -15.08 -22.99 -7.99
N ASP A 17 -16.34 -22.61 -8.25
CA ASP A 17 -16.84 -21.25 -8.03
C ASP A 17 -16.58 -20.75 -6.60
N ASP A 18 -16.68 -21.64 -5.60
CA ASP A 18 -16.39 -21.33 -4.20
C ASP A 18 -14.91 -21.01 -3.95
N GLU A 19 -14.01 -21.76 -4.60
CA GLU A 19 -12.56 -21.57 -4.49
C GLU A 19 -12.14 -20.27 -5.18
N GLU A 20 -12.73 -19.97 -6.34
CA GLU A 20 -12.49 -18.73 -7.04
C GLU A 20 -13.00 -17.53 -6.23
N SER A 21 -14.21 -17.64 -5.65
CA SER A 21 -14.78 -16.60 -4.77
C SER A 21 -13.92 -16.36 -3.53
N SER A 22 -13.47 -17.44 -2.88
CA SER A 22 -12.54 -17.38 -1.75
C SER A 22 -11.22 -16.72 -2.14
N ALA A 23 -10.63 -17.10 -3.27
CA ALA A 23 -9.38 -16.51 -3.75
C ALA A 23 -9.52 -15.02 -4.05
N ARG A 24 -10.62 -14.59 -4.71
CA ARG A 24 -10.93 -13.16 -4.91
C ARG A 24 -11.06 -12.42 -3.59
N GLN A 25 -11.68 -13.03 -2.58
CA GLN A 25 -11.82 -12.42 -1.26
C GLN A 25 -10.47 -12.27 -0.55
N ILE A 26 -9.58 -13.26 -0.66
CA ILE A 26 -8.22 -13.15 -0.13
C ILE A 26 -7.47 -11.99 -0.80
N VAL A 27 -7.53 -11.86 -2.13
CA VAL A 27 -6.92 -10.73 -2.86
C VAL A 27 -7.42 -9.39 -2.33
N ARG A 28 -8.74 -9.23 -2.15
CA ARG A 28 -9.33 -8.00 -1.58
C ARG A 28 -8.79 -7.70 -0.18
N HIS A 29 -8.76 -8.70 0.70
CA HIS A 29 -8.27 -8.52 2.07
C HIS A 29 -6.78 -8.17 2.10
N VAL A 30 -5.95 -8.82 1.28
CA VAL A 30 -4.52 -8.53 1.17
C VAL A 30 -4.30 -7.11 0.67
N CYS A 31 -5.02 -6.65 -0.35
CA CYS A 31 -4.93 -5.27 -0.84
C CYS A 31 -5.31 -4.25 0.25
N VAL A 32 -6.38 -4.52 1.02
CA VAL A 32 -6.77 -3.65 2.16
C VAL A 32 -5.70 -3.63 3.25
N ALA A 33 -5.13 -4.78 3.59
CA ALA A 33 -4.05 -4.88 4.58
C ALA A 33 -2.81 -4.13 4.11
N LEU A 34 -2.41 -4.30 2.84
CA LEU A 34 -1.27 -3.61 2.24
C LEU A 34 -1.45 -2.09 2.25
N LYS A 35 -2.65 -1.60 1.89
CA LYS A 35 -3.00 -0.18 1.98
C LYS A 35 -2.80 0.35 3.41
N ARG A 36 -3.39 -0.32 4.41
CA ARG A 36 -3.28 0.09 5.83
C ARG A 36 -1.85 0.05 6.34
N TYR A 37 -1.07 -0.93 5.90
CA TYR A 37 0.35 -1.04 6.20
C TYR A 37 1.11 0.21 5.71
N LEU A 38 0.95 0.58 4.43
CA LEU A 38 1.59 1.75 3.85
C LEU A 38 1.13 3.07 4.51
N GLU A 39 -0.16 3.21 4.82
CA GLU A 39 -0.71 4.37 5.54
C GLU A 39 -0.10 4.52 6.94
N SER A 40 0.09 3.41 7.66
CA SER A 40 0.74 3.41 8.98
C SER A 40 2.20 3.86 8.88
N HIS A 41 2.95 3.30 7.92
CA HIS A 41 4.34 3.69 7.69
C HIS A 41 4.49 5.15 7.28
N LEU A 42 3.56 5.68 6.49
CA LEU A 42 3.50 7.09 6.11
C LEU A 42 3.31 7.98 7.34
N CYS A 43 2.41 7.60 8.27
CA CYS A 43 2.20 8.32 9.52
C CYS A 43 3.47 8.35 10.37
N VAL A 44 4.12 7.20 10.55
CA VAL A 44 5.38 7.11 11.30
C VAL A 44 6.46 7.98 10.67
N LYS A 45 6.62 7.94 9.34
CA LYS A 45 7.64 8.72 8.63
C LYS A 45 7.37 10.22 8.72
N ALA A 46 6.13 10.65 8.53
CA ALA A 46 5.74 12.06 8.65
C ALA A 46 6.00 12.60 10.06
N GLU A 47 5.68 11.83 11.10
CA GLU A 47 6.01 12.22 12.48
C GLU A 47 7.51 12.32 12.73
N GLN A 48 8.32 11.38 12.21
CA GLN A 48 9.78 11.44 12.32
C GLN A 48 10.32 12.72 11.66
N LEU A 49 9.87 13.05 10.45
CA LEU A 49 10.31 14.25 9.74
C LEU A 49 9.90 15.54 10.47
N ARG A 50 8.66 15.63 10.98
CA ARG A 50 8.21 16.77 11.80
C ARG A 50 9.04 16.92 13.07
N ARG A 51 9.38 15.83 13.76
CA ARG A 51 10.23 15.86 14.96
C ARG A 51 11.65 16.32 14.63
N THR A 52 12.23 15.86 13.52
CA THR A 52 13.56 16.32 13.08
C THR A 52 13.54 17.80 12.74
N GLN A 53 12.56 18.25 11.94
CA GLN A 53 12.39 19.66 11.60
C GLN A 53 12.16 20.53 12.84
N PHE A 54 11.36 20.08 13.82
CA PHE A 54 11.17 20.76 15.09
C PHE A 54 12.48 20.94 15.85
N ARG A 55 13.35 19.92 15.89
CA ARG A 55 14.66 20.03 16.55
C ARG A 55 15.58 21.05 15.85
N GLU A 56 15.43 21.21 14.55
CA GLU A 56 16.23 22.15 13.75
C GLU A 56 15.71 23.60 13.81
N THR A 57 14.38 23.79 13.92
CA THR A 57 13.74 25.12 13.81
C THR A 57 13.02 25.62 15.06
N GLY A 58 12.86 24.79 16.10
CA GLY A 58 12.20 25.16 17.37
C GLY A 58 10.70 25.48 17.25
N GLY A 59 10.04 25.08 16.16
CA GLY A 59 8.64 25.42 15.83
C GLY A 59 7.58 24.76 16.71
N HIS A 60 6.29 24.99 16.47
CA HIS A 60 5.18 24.49 17.31
C HIS A 60 4.58 23.19 16.76
N MET A 61 4.30 22.18 17.61
CA MET A 61 3.55 20.98 17.20
C MET A 61 2.06 21.34 17.09
N GLU A 62 1.45 21.14 15.93
CA GLU A 62 0.02 21.42 15.70
C GLU A 62 -0.90 20.24 16.04
N ARG A 63 -2.16 20.56 16.35
CA ARG A 63 -3.15 19.62 16.90
C ARG A 63 -3.81 18.74 15.83
N SER A 64 -4.20 17.56 16.28
CA SER A 64 -4.83 16.45 15.55
C SER A 64 -5.95 16.85 14.55
N ALA A 65 -5.65 16.78 13.26
CA ALA A 65 -6.63 16.86 12.17
C ALA A 65 -7.53 15.60 12.05
N PRO A 66 -8.65 15.66 11.30
CA PRO A 66 -9.45 14.49 10.93
C PRO A 66 -8.62 13.42 10.18
N PRO A 67 -8.95 12.12 10.24
CA PRO A 67 -8.13 11.04 9.66
C PRO A 67 -7.77 11.21 8.18
N ILE A 68 -8.73 11.64 7.34
CA ILE A 68 -8.51 11.88 5.91
C ILE A 68 -7.56 13.07 5.69
N LYS A 69 -7.76 14.14 6.46
CA LYS A 69 -6.90 15.32 6.39
C LYS A 69 -5.48 15.00 6.87
N LYS A 70 -5.35 14.20 7.93
CA LYS A 70 -4.07 13.67 8.42
C LYS A 70 -3.31 12.88 7.37
N LEU A 71 -4.00 12.02 6.59
CA LEU A 71 -3.33 11.27 5.54
C LEU A 71 -2.72 12.21 4.49
N GLN A 72 -3.51 13.16 4.00
CA GLN A 72 -3.05 14.16 3.01
C GLN A 72 -1.93 15.03 3.57
N GLU A 73 -2.04 15.50 4.80
CA GLU A 73 -0.99 16.27 5.49
C GLU A 73 0.31 15.46 5.64
N ASN A 74 0.21 14.18 5.96
CA ASN A 74 1.38 13.29 6.08
C ASN A 74 2.05 13.07 4.72
N ILE A 75 1.27 12.94 3.63
CA ILE A 75 1.82 12.87 2.26
C ILE A 75 2.62 14.13 1.96
N HIS A 76 2.03 15.31 2.13
CA HIS A 76 2.73 16.58 1.89
C HIS A 76 3.99 16.71 2.76
N THR A 77 3.89 16.41 4.05
CA THR A 77 5.03 16.43 4.98
C THR A 77 6.18 15.57 4.47
N VAL A 78 5.90 14.35 4.02
CA VAL A 78 6.92 13.44 3.48
C VAL A 78 7.49 13.99 2.17
N MET A 79 6.66 14.49 1.25
CA MET A 79 7.12 15.05 -0.01
C MET A 79 8.00 16.30 0.16
N ASP A 80 7.68 17.14 1.14
CA ASP A 80 8.38 18.41 1.36
C ASP A 80 9.70 18.22 2.13
N LEU A 81 9.73 17.30 3.09
CA LEU A 81 10.84 17.14 4.02
C LEU A 81 11.75 15.94 3.72
N MET A 82 11.29 14.96 2.94
CA MET A 82 12.11 13.79 2.61
C MET A 82 13.14 14.16 1.53
N PRO A 83 14.44 13.94 1.76
CA PRO A 83 15.45 14.13 0.73
C PRO A 83 15.19 13.25 -0.50
N PHE A 84 15.41 13.81 -1.70
CA PHE A 84 15.15 13.13 -2.99
C PHE A 84 15.85 11.76 -3.16
N ARG A 85 16.93 11.50 -2.43
CA ARG A 85 17.68 10.22 -2.47
C ARG A 85 17.50 9.36 -1.22
N SER A 86 16.58 9.72 -0.33
CA SER A 86 16.31 8.92 0.85
C SER A 86 15.56 7.65 0.47
N HIS A 87 16.10 6.54 0.94
CA HIS A 87 15.44 5.25 0.85
C HIS A 87 14.29 5.19 1.85
N TRP A 88 13.20 4.55 1.45
CA TRP A 88 12.06 4.33 2.31
C TRP A 88 11.71 2.86 2.28
N GLU A 89 12.16 2.16 3.33
CA GLU A 89 12.10 0.70 3.47
C GLU A 89 10.78 0.05 3.03
N PRO A 90 9.57 0.53 3.39
CA PRO A 90 8.32 -0.08 2.94
C PRO A 90 8.11 -0.01 1.42
N VAL A 91 8.60 1.05 0.77
CA VAL A 91 8.56 1.22 -0.69
C VAL A 91 9.62 0.37 -1.35
N ASP A 92 10.83 0.35 -0.79
CA ASP A 92 11.94 -0.46 -1.29
C ASP A 92 11.59 -1.95 -1.24
N GLU A 93 10.97 -2.40 -0.15
CA GLU A 93 10.51 -3.77 0.04
C GLU A 93 9.37 -4.12 -0.92
N LEU A 94 8.40 -3.22 -1.12
CA LEU A 94 7.34 -3.40 -2.12
C LEU A 94 7.92 -3.58 -3.52
N PHE A 95 8.92 -2.77 -3.89
CA PHE A 95 9.58 -2.87 -5.18
C PHE A 95 10.39 -4.17 -5.31
N ARG A 96 11.20 -4.49 -4.29
CA ARG A 96 12.06 -5.69 -4.24
C ARG A 96 11.26 -6.99 -4.35
N LEU A 97 10.08 -7.04 -3.76
CA LEU A 97 9.18 -8.20 -3.83
C LEU A 97 8.35 -8.26 -5.13
N GLY A 98 8.55 -7.34 -6.07
CA GLY A 98 7.76 -7.27 -7.30
C GLY A 98 6.30 -6.86 -7.06
N GLY A 99 6.01 -6.21 -5.93
CA GLY A 99 4.66 -5.83 -5.53
C GLY A 99 3.97 -4.90 -6.53
N VAL A 100 4.72 -4.05 -7.24
CA VAL A 100 4.17 -3.19 -8.31
C VAL A 100 3.61 -4.05 -9.46
N SER A 101 4.38 -5.03 -9.94
CA SER A 101 3.93 -5.96 -10.98
C SER A 101 2.71 -6.77 -10.52
N LEU A 102 2.73 -7.24 -9.27
CA LEU A 102 1.60 -7.97 -8.68
C LEU A 102 0.34 -7.11 -8.59
N LEU A 103 0.46 -5.85 -8.16
CA LEU A 103 -0.67 -4.93 -8.09
C LEU A 103 -1.25 -4.63 -9.48
N LEU A 104 -0.40 -4.45 -10.49
CA LEU A 104 -0.84 -4.26 -11.87
C LEU A 104 -1.56 -5.50 -12.41
N GLN A 105 -1.06 -6.70 -12.10
CA GLN A 105 -1.74 -7.96 -12.42
C GLN A 105 -3.11 -8.04 -11.74
N ILE A 106 -3.20 -7.72 -10.45
CA ILE A 106 -4.48 -7.69 -9.73
C ILE A 106 -5.46 -6.70 -10.37
N VAL A 107 -5.00 -5.53 -10.81
CA VAL A 107 -5.86 -4.55 -11.50
C VAL A 107 -6.37 -5.11 -12.84
N ALA A 108 -5.52 -5.80 -13.59
CA ALA A 108 -5.92 -6.45 -14.85
C ALA A 108 -6.98 -7.54 -14.60
N PHE A 109 -6.78 -8.44 -13.64
CA PHE A 109 -7.75 -9.48 -13.29
C PHE A 109 -9.03 -8.92 -12.67
N ALA A 110 -8.93 -7.85 -11.87
CA ALA A 110 -10.09 -7.21 -11.25
C ALA A 110 -11.05 -6.59 -12.27
N TYR A 111 -10.57 -6.23 -13.47
CA TYR A 111 -11.45 -5.83 -14.56
C TYR A 111 -12.38 -6.98 -14.92
N GLU A 112 -11.84 -8.15 -15.21
CA GLU A 112 -12.63 -9.34 -15.57
C GLU A 112 -13.62 -9.73 -14.46
N TRP A 113 -13.19 -9.73 -13.19
CA TRP A 113 -14.06 -10.08 -12.06
C TRP A 113 -15.24 -9.13 -11.85
N ASN A 114 -15.18 -7.89 -12.33
CA ASN A 114 -16.29 -6.94 -12.21
C ASN A 114 -17.33 -7.11 -13.33
N TYR A 115 -16.98 -7.76 -14.45
CA TYR A 115 -17.89 -7.98 -15.58
C TYR A 115 -18.40 -9.42 -15.69
N SER A 116 -17.70 -10.38 -15.07
CA SER A 116 -18.14 -11.76 -14.89
C SER A 116 -18.99 -11.88 -13.62
N GLY A 117 -20.22 -11.37 -13.67
CA GLY A 117 -21.22 -11.50 -12.61
C GLY A 117 -21.86 -12.86 -12.56
#